data_AF-W4JZ79-F1
#
_entry.id   AF-W4JZ79-F1
#
_cell.length_a   1.000
_cell.length_b   1.000
_cell.length_c   1.000
_cell.angle_alpha   90.00
_cell.angle_beta   90.00
_cell.angle_gamma   90.00
#
_symmetry.space_group_name_H-M   'P 1'
#
loop_
_entity.id
_entity.type
_entity.pdbx_description
1 polymer ?
#
loop_
_entity_poly.entity_id
_entity_poly.type
_entity_poly.pdbx_seq_one_letter_code
_entity_poly.pdbx_strand_id
1 'polypeptide(L)'
;MTSLSPHSHANGTCPMTGQSHEWCPAQAGDSRAPCPALNTLANHGYLPRDGRRISAATIIHAVQEGYGISKPLAFVLGYGGQLVLGQAGEFSLGDLARHNRIEHNASLVHDDAQGRHEYAPSAPDDVMLKALLDDSRDGRYMTARDVARARVRREATYGSAVLDSFHAEIARGEMAIVLGLFDARNPGKGEDGVPLAMLKGWLHDERLPEGWKPGRTTGLWETIERSAEIRKAMDEMRRNDSTTDR
;
A
#
# COMPACT_ATOMS: atom_id res chain seq x y z
N MET A 1 -20.85 11.70 -6.11
CA MET A 1 -20.77 10.26 -5.79
C MET A 1 -22.12 9.86 -5.25
N THR A 2 -22.78 8.88 -5.85
CA THR A 2 -24.03 8.30 -5.33
C THR A 2 -23.69 7.63 -3.99
N SER A 3 -24.15 8.21 -2.88
CA SER A 3 -24.02 7.57 -1.57
C SER A 3 -24.83 6.27 -1.62
N LEU A 4 -24.13 5.14 -1.62
CA LEU A 4 -24.78 3.84 -1.47
C LEU A 4 -25.41 3.80 -0.08
N SER A 5 -26.70 3.46 -0.02
CA SER A 5 -27.39 3.29 1.27
C SER A 5 -26.64 2.27 2.14
N PRO A 6 -26.60 2.46 3.47
CA PRO A 6 -25.99 1.50 4.37
C PRO A 6 -26.54 0.08 4.14
N HIS A 7 -25.65 -0.89 4.05
CA HIS A 7 -25.99 -2.30 3.85
C HIS A 7 -24.96 -3.20 4.52
N SER A 8 -25.13 -4.52 4.42
CA SER A 8 -24.28 -5.50 5.10
C SER A 8 -23.43 -6.28 4.10
N HIS A 9 -22.17 -6.51 4.47
CA HIS A 9 -21.24 -7.41 3.79
C HIS A 9 -20.97 -8.70 4.57
N ALA A 10 -21.77 -9.04 5.59
CA ALA A 10 -21.47 -10.15 6.52
C ALA A 10 -21.25 -11.55 5.89
N ASN A 11 -21.64 -11.73 4.62
CA ASN A 11 -21.40 -12.95 3.84
C ASN A 11 -20.23 -12.81 2.84
N GLY A 12 -19.41 -11.77 2.97
CA GLY A 12 -18.30 -11.45 2.07
C GLY A 12 -18.71 -10.81 0.74
N THR A 13 -19.99 -10.57 0.48
CA THR A 13 -20.51 -10.03 -0.80
C THR A 13 -21.32 -8.76 -0.60
N CYS A 14 -21.47 -7.97 -1.67
CA CYS A 14 -22.25 -6.73 -1.65
C CYS A 14 -23.61 -6.95 -2.33
N PRO A 15 -24.73 -6.70 -1.64
CA PRO A 15 -26.06 -6.82 -2.24
C PRO A 15 -26.32 -5.77 -3.34
N MET A 16 -25.57 -4.66 -3.34
CA MET A 16 -25.74 -3.56 -4.30
C MET A 16 -24.98 -3.79 -5.61
N THR A 17 -23.81 -4.41 -5.56
CA THR A 17 -22.96 -4.69 -6.74
C THR A 17 -23.00 -6.17 -7.14
N GLY A 18 -23.57 -7.04 -6.32
CA GLY A 18 -23.59 -8.48 -6.55
C GLY A 18 -22.19 -9.10 -6.54
N GLN A 19 -21.94 -10.01 -7.49
CA GLN A 19 -20.64 -10.67 -7.69
C GLN A 19 -19.70 -9.90 -8.62
N SER A 20 -20.03 -8.65 -8.98
CA SER A 20 -19.14 -7.82 -9.80
C SER A 20 -17.94 -7.32 -8.99
N HIS A 21 -16.86 -6.96 -9.70
CA HIS A 21 -15.74 -6.21 -9.14
C HIS A 21 -15.98 -4.69 -9.12
N GLU A 22 -17.24 -4.25 -9.13
CA GLU A 22 -17.56 -2.84 -8.93
C GLU A 22 -17.18 -2.40 -7.52
N TRP A 23 -16.80 -1.13 -7.40
CA TRP A 23 -16.41 -0.56 -6.13
C TRP A 23 -17.63 -0.40 -5.21
N CYS A 24 -17.49 -0.83 -3.96
CA CYS A 24 -18.40 -0.58 -2.86
C CYS A 24 -17.57 -0.21 -1.62
N PRO A 25 -17.84 0.93 -0.94
CA PRO A 25 -17.07 1.31 0.24
C PRO A 25 -17.32 0.34 1.39
N ALA A 26 -16.34 0.25 2.30
CA ALA A 26 -16.49 -0.48 3.55
C ALA A 26 -17.74 0.01 4.33
N GLN A 27 -18.49 -0.94 4.89
CA GLN A 27 -19.65 -0.69 5.72
C GLN A 27 -19.29 -0.84 7.20
N ALA A 28 -20.17 -0.41 8.10
CA ALA A 28 -19.97 -0.59 9.53
C ALA A 28 -19.85 -2.08 9.88
N GLY A 29 -18.76 -2.45 10.56
CA GLY A 29 -18.45 -3.84 10.94
C GLY A 29 -17.47 -4.57 10.01
N ASP A 30 -17.22 -4.01 8.82
CA ASP A 30 -16.19 -4.51 7.91
C ASP A 30 -14.80 -4.25 8.48
N SER A 31 -13.90 -5.21 8.28
CA SER A 31 -12.50 -5.13 8.69
C SER A 31 -11.66 -4.54 7.56
N ARG A 32 -10.78 -3.59 7.89
CA ARG A 32 -9.79 -2.98 6.98
C ARG A 32 -8.42 -2.91 7.64
N ALA A 33 -7.37 -2.99 6.83
CA ALA A 33 -5.95 -3.01 7.18
C ALA A 33 -5.32 -1.60 7.07
N PRO A 34 -4.09 -1.36 7.57
CA PRO A 34 -3.27 -0.22 7.16
C PRO A 34 -2.65 -0.41 5.76
N CYS A 35 -3.29 -1.21 4.90
CA CYS A 35 -2.80 -1.58 3.57
C CYS A 35 -3.83 -1.18 2.51
N PRO A 36 -3.60 -0.08 1.77
CA PRO A 36 -4.53 0.41 0.77
C PRO A 36 -4.80 -0.63 -0.32
N ALA A 37 -3.80 -1.44 -0.65
CA ALA A 37 -3.91 -2.47 -1.67
C ALA A 37 -4.97 -3.53 -1.33
N LEU A 38 -4.92 -4.10 -0.12
CA LEU A 38 -5.85 -5.14 0.29
C LEU A 38 -7.23 -4.59 0.59
N ASN A 39 -7.31 -3.39 1.15
CA ASN A 39 -8.58 -2.72 1.37
C ASN A 39 -9.29 -2.43 0.04
N THR A 40 -8.55 -1.96 -0.97
CA THR A 40 -9.08 -1.79 -2.32
C THR A 40 -9.60 -3.11 -2.89
N LEU A 41 -8.88 -4.22 -2.73
CA LEU A 41 -9.34 -5.54 -3.18
C LEU A 41 -10.62 -5.99 -2.46
N ALA A 42 -10.78 -5.69 -1.17
CA ALA A 42 -12.03 -5.93 -0.45
C ALA A 42 -13.15 -4.99 -0.93
N ASN A 43 -12.88 -3.70 -1.15
CA ASN A 43 -13.85 -2.74 -1.69
C ASN A 43 -14.26 -3.06 -3.13
N HIS A 44 -13.51 -3.89 -3.85
CA HIS A 44 -13.83 -4.41 -5.18
C HIS A 44 -14.24 -5.89 -5.17
N GLY A 45 -14.39 -6.53 -4.00
CA GLY A 45 -14.86 -7.92 -3.91
C GLY A 45 -13.90 -8.98 -4.47
N TYR A 46 -12.62 -8.65 -4.72
CA TYR A 46 -11.57 -9.64 -4.96
C TYR A 46 -11.23 -10.40 -3.68
N LEU A 47 -11.37 -9.73 -2.53
CA LEU A 47 -11.40 -10.31 -1.21
C LEU A 47 -12.83 -10.28 -0.66
N PRO A 48 -13.17 -11.11 0.34
CA PRO A 48 -14.41 -10.95 1.09
C PRO A 48 -14.58 -9.49 1.51
N ARG A 49 -15.72 -8.89 1.15
CA ARG A 49 -15.95 -7.44 1.32
C ARG A 49 -16.00 -7.01 2.80
N ASP A 50 -16.37 -7.93 3.69
CA ASP A 50 -16.28 -7.74 5.13
C ASP A 50 -14.84 -7.78 5.67
N GLY A 51 -13.86 -8.14 4.83
CA GLY A 51 -12.45 -8.20 5.19
C GLY A 51 -12.12 -9.29 6.21
N ARG A 52 -12.94 -10.34 6.33
CA ARG A 52 -12.79 -11.40 7.33
C ARG A 52 -12.55 -12.76 6.67
N ARG A 53 -12.06 -13.71 7.47
CA ARG A 53 -11.88 -15.12 7.08
C ARG A 53 -10.97 -15.29 5.85
N ILE A 54 -9.90 -14.51 5.80
CA ILE A 54 -8.98 -14.45 4.67
C ILE A 54 -7.81 -15.42 4.92
N SER A 55 -7.56 -16.31 3.98
CA SER A 55 -6.38 -17.19 3.99
C SER A 55 -5.26 -16.63 3.12
N ALA A 56 -4.02 -17.10 3.30
CA ALA A 56 -2.91 -16.77 2.40
C ALA A 56 -3.22 -17.13 0.92
N ALA A 57 -3.92 -18.23 0.68
CA ALA A 57 -4.34 -18.62 -0.67
C ALA A 57 -5.35 -17.63 -1.26
N THR A 58 -6.27 -17.11 -0.44
CA THR A 58 -7.22 -16.04 -0.82
C THR A 58 -6.47 -14.76 -1.20
N ILE A 59 -5.48 -14.34 -0.40
CA ILE A 59 -4.60 -13.20 -0.74
C ILE A 59 -3.90 -13.43 -2.08
N ILE A 60 -3.27 -14.59 -2.27
CA ILE A 60 -2.54 -14.96 -3.49
C ILE A 60 -3.44 -14.84 -4.73
N HIS A 61 -4.66 -15.35 -4.65
CA HIS A 61 -5.62 -15.24 -5.76
C HIS A 61 -6.00 -13.78 -6.01
N ALA A 62 -6.40 -13.05 -4.98
CA ALA A 62 -6.90 -11.69 -5.10
C ALA A 62 -5.85 -10.71 -5.66
N VAL A 63 -4.59 -10.81 -5.23
CA VAL A 63 -3.54 -9.92 -5.75
C VAL A 63 -3.09 -10.29 -7.18
N GLN A 64 -3.17 -11.56 -7.56
CA GLN A 64 -2.94 -11.96 -8.95
C GLN A 64 -4.06 -11.42 -9.85
N GLU A 65 -5.31 -11.55 -9.44
CA GLU A 65 -6.47 -11.18 -10.25
C GLU A 65 -6.68 -9.66 -10.31
N GLY A 66 -6.67 -8.97 -9.18
CA GLY A 66 -6.96 -7.54 -9.11
C GLY A 66 -5.80 -6.64 -9.52
N TYR A 67 -4.57 -7.12 -9.34
CA TYR A 67 -3.36 -6.32 -9.57
C TYR A 67 -2.37 -6.91 -10.58
N GLY A 68 -2.55 -8.16 -11.03
CA GLY A 68 -1.57 -8.78 -11.93
C GLY A 68 -0.24 -9.07 -11.23
N ILE A 69 -0.23 -9.25 -9.90
CA ILE A 69 1.00 -9.61 -9.19
C ILE A 69 1.45 -11.01 -9.64
N SER A 70 2.74 -11.19 -9.92
CA SER A 70 3.28 -12.49 -10.32
C SER A 70 3.10 -13.54 -9.22
N LYS A 71 2.97 -14.82 -9.60
CA LYS A 71 2.86 -15.92 -8.64
C LYS A 71 3.97 -15.92 -7.58
N PRO A 72 5.27 -15.79 -7.89
CA PRO A 72 6.32 -15.74 -6.86
C PRO A 72 6.13 -14.62 -5.84
N LEU A 73 5.82 -13.40 -6.31
CA LEU A 73 5.57 -12.26 -5.43
C LEU A 73 4.29 -12.48 -4.61
N ALA A 74 3.22 -12.99 -5.22
CA ALA A 74 1.97 -13.31 -4.52
C ALA A 74 2.19 -14.32 -3.39
N PHE A 75 3.01 -15.35 -3.61
CA PHE A 75 3.36 -16.33 -2.56
C PHE A 75 4.07 -15.68 -1.38
N VAL A 76 5.02 -14.76 -1.64
CA VAL A 76 5.69 -13.98 -0.58
C VAL A 76 4.68 -13.12 0.18
N LEU A 77 3.79 -12.39 -0.52
CA LEU A 77 2.80 -11.53 0.12
C LEU A 77 1.76 -12.33 0.93
N GLY A 78 1.29 -13.46 0.42
CA GLY A 78 0.32 -14.31 1.10
C GLY A 78 0.92 -15.08 2.28
N TYR A 79 1.81 -16.03 2.00
CA TYR A 79 2.36 -16.91 3.04
C TYR A 79 3.46 -16.23 3.88
N GLY A 80 4.33 -15.44 3.25
CA GLY A 80 5.33 -14.67 3.99
C GLY A 80 4.68 -13.62 4.88
N GLY A 81 3.67 -12.91 4.39
CA GLY A 81 2.87 -11.99 5.20
C GLY A 81 2.21 -12.68 6.39
N GLN A 82 1.55 -13.82 6.16
CA GLN A 82 0.94 -14.60 7.24
C GLN A 82 1.95 -15.06 8.30
N LEU A 83 3.14 -15.49 7.88
CA LEU A 83 4.22 -15.88 8.77
C LEU A 83 4.69 -14.71 9.64
N VAL A 84 4.91 -13.54 9.04
CA VAL A 84 5.36 -12.32 9.75
C VAL A 84 4.29 -11.83 10.72
N LEU A 85 3.01 -11.89 10.33
CA LEU A 85 1.87 -11.57 11.19
C LEU A 85 1.80 -12.48 12.44
N GLY A 86 2.33 -13.71 12.33
CA GLY A 86 2.37 -14.67 13.42
C GLY A 86 1.00 -15.31 13.72
N GLN A 87 0.13 -15.38 12.71
CA GLN A 87 -1.18 -16.03 12.78
C GLN A 87 -1.24 -17.19 11.79
N ALA A 88 -1.91 -18.29 12.17
CA ALA A 88 -2.12 -19.45 11.32
C ALA A 88 -3.61 -19.55 10.91
N GLY A 89 -3.87 -20.02 9.68
CA GLY A 89 -5.23 -20.24 9.20
C GLY A 89 -5.85 -18.99 8.54
N GLU A 90 -7.08 -18.66 8.92
CA GLU A 90 -7.79 -17.48 8.44
C GLU A 90 -7.53 -16.28 9.37
N PHE A 91 -7.41 -15.08 8.81
CA PHE A 91 -7.29 -13.81 9.55
C PHE A 91 -8.25 -12.75 8.99
N SER A 92 -8.38 -11.62 9.68
CA SER A 92 -9.12 -10.45 9.21
C SER A 92 -8.14 -9.36 8.76
N LEU A 93 -8.52 -8.50 7.82
CA LEU A 93 -7.65 -7.42 7.35
C LEU A 93 -7.14 -6.53 8.49
N GLY A 94 -7.95 -6.29 9.51
CA GLY A 94 -7.57 -5.51 10.69
C GLY A 94 -6.44 -6.15 11.52
N ASP A 95 -6.23 -7.46 11.42
CA ASP A 95 -5.11 -8.11 12.10
C ASP A 95 -3.76 -7.60 11.57
N LEU A 96 -3.70 -7.16 10.31
CA LEU A 96 -2.50 -6.58 9.70
C LEU A 96 -2.11 -5.24 10.33
N ALA A 97 -2.97 -4.61 11.12
CA ALA A 97 -2.64 -3.41 11.89
C ALA A 97 -1.79 -3.71 13.14
N ARG A 98 -1.52 -4.98 13.45
CA ARG A 98 -0.75 -5.36 14.64
C ARG A 98 0.69 -4.84 14.54
N HIS A 99 1.07 -4.01 15.50
CA HIS A 99 2.33 -3.27 15.49
C HIS A 99 3.57 -4.16 15.64
N ASN A 100 4.67 -3.76 14.97
CA ASN A 100 5.94 -4.49 14.89
C ASN A 100 5.82 -5.90 14.30
N ARG A 101 4.93 -6.05 13.30
CA ARG A 101 4.80 -7.27 12.50
C ARG A 101 5.14 -6.94 11.05
N ILE A 102 4.10 -6.70 10.25
CA ILE A 102 4.22 -6.08 8.94
C ILE A 102 4.08 -4.57 9.11
N GLU A 103 3.04 -4.16 9.87
CA GLU A 103 2.86 -2.77 10.26
C GLU A 103 4.06 -2.26 11.06
N HIS A 104 4.49 -1.06 10.70
CA HIS A 104 5.64 -0.38 11.25
C HIS A 104 5.42 1.14 11.28
N ASN A 105 6.16 1.79 12.18
CA ASN A 105 6.21 3.26 12.26
C ASN A 105 6.74 3.89 10.97
N ALA A 106 6.61 5.21 10.85
CA ALA A 106 7.08 5.95 9.68
C ALA A 106 6.42 5.47 8.36
N SER A 107 5.17 5.02 8.46
CA SER A 107 4.29 4.84 7.30
C SER A 107 4.13 6.17 6.55
N LEU A 108 3.91 6.09 5.23
CA LEU A 108 3.81 7.28 4.38
C LEU A 108 2.46 7.99 4.47
N VAL A 109 1.39 7.26 4.77
CA VAL A 109 0.01 7.78 4.78
C VAL A 109 -0.83 7.31 5.97
N HIS A 110 -0.24 6.63 6.94
CA HIS A 110 -0.92 6.18 8.16
C HIS A 110 -0.16 6.68 9.39
N ASP A 111 -0.91 6.98 10.44
CA ASP A 111 -0.36 7.26 11.76
C ASP A 111 0.30 6.01 12.37
N ASP A 112 1.28 6.26 13.22
CA ASP A 112 1.95 5.21 13.99
C ASP A 112 1.03 4.65 15.10
N ALA A 113 1.38 3.47 15.62
CA ALA A 113 0.76 2.94 16.82
C ALA A 113 0.98 3.88 18.01
N GLN A 114 -0.12 4.28 18.69
CA GLN A 114 -0.03 5.25 19.78
C GLN A 114 0.33 4.57 21.11
N GLY A 115 1.40 5.01 21.76
CA GLY A 115 1.75 4.59 23.13
C GLY A 115 2.03 3.09 23.25
N ARG A 116 1.12 2.35 23.89
CA ARG A 116 1.22 0.89 24.08
C ARG A 116 0.11 0.10 23.38
N HIS A 117 -0.62 0.74 22.46
CA HIS A 117 -1.63 0.03 21.69
C HIS A 117 -0.99 -1.07 20.84
N GLU A 118 -1.61 -2.24 20.81
CA GLU A 118 -1.13 -3.37 20.02
C GLU A 118 -1.36 -3.17 18.52
N TYR A 119 -2.30 -2.32 18.13
CA TYR A 119 -2.71 -2.08 16.75
C TYR A 119 -2.58 -0.60 16.38
N ALA A 120 -2.07 -0.32 15.18
CA ALA A 120 -2.02 1.02 14.60
C ALA A 120 -3.35 1.44 13.94
N PRO A 121 -3.58 2.76 13.76
CA PRO A 121 -4.71 3.24 12.97
C PRO A 121 -4.64 2.78 11.50
N SER A 122 -5.74 2.23 10.98
CA SER A 122 -5.83 1.77 9.57
C SER A 122 -6.33 2.83 8.58
N ALA A 123 -6.83 3.98 9.05
CA ALA A 123 -7.37 5.01 8.18
C ALA A 123 -6.25 5.89 7.62
N PRO A 124 -6.26 6.24 6.31
CA PRO A 124 -5.27 7.14 5.77
C PRO A 124 -5.40 8.54 6.37
N ASP A 125 -4.27 9.20 6.64
CA ASP A 125 -4.21 10.58 7.10
C ASP A 125 -4.04 11.55 5.91
N ASP A 126 -4.95 12.51 5.79
CA ASP A 126 -5.01 13.46 4.68
C ASP A 126 -3.77 14.38 4.61
N VAL A 127 -3.20 14.75 5.75
CA VAL A 127 -2.03 15.62 5.83
C VAL A 127 -0.80 14.86 5.35
N MET A 128 -0.65 13.61 5.79
CA MET A 128 0.43 12.72 5.37
C MET A 128 0.32 12.36 3.88
N LEU A 129 -0.88 12.04 3.39
CA LEU A 129 -1.13 11.80 1.98
C LEU A 129 -0.77 13.03 1.14
N LYS A 130 -1.22 14.23 1.55
CA LYS A 130 -0.84 15.46 0.86
C LYS A 130 0.67 15.63 0.82
N ALA A 131 1.35 15.41 1.95
CA ALA A 131 2.79 15.57 2.03
C ALA A 131 3.54 14.56 1.14
N LEU A 132 3.05 13.32 1.01
CA LEU A 132 3.57 12.35 0.04
C LEU A 132 3.42 12.87 -1.40
N LEU A 133 2.26 13.39 -1.77
CA LEU A 133 2.04 13.91 -3.13
C LEU A 133 2.91 15.14 -3.43
N ASP A 134 3.15 16.00 -2.44
CA ASP A 134 4.01 17.19 -2.55
C ASP A 134 5.50 16.82 -2.76
N ASP A 135 5.93 15.59 -2.45
CA ASP A 135 7.31 15.12 -2.71
C ASP A 135 7.59 14.85 -4.21
N SER A 136 6.55 14.82 -5.05
CA SER A 136 6.69 14.72 -6.51
C SER A 136 7.37 15.95 -7.08
N ARG A 137 8.52 15.75 -7.72
CA ARG A 137 9.30 16.86 -8.29
C ARG A 137 8.60 17.59 -9.43
N ASP A 138 7.85 16.86 -10.26
CA ASP A 138 7.16 17.45 -11.42
C ASP A 138 5.68 17.74 -11.17
N GLY A 139 5.19 17.43 -9.97
CA GLY A 139 3.80 17.62 -9.55
C GLY A 139 2.79 16.77 -10.31
N ARG A 140 3.23 15.76 -11.08
CA ARG A 140 2.37 14.96 -11.97
C ARG A 140 2.55 13.47 -11.78
N TYR A 141 3.77 13.01 -11.54
CA TYR A 141 4.10 11.60 -11.37
C TYR A 141 4.87 11.36 -10.07
N MET A 142 4.58 10.23 -9.43
CA MET A 142 5.37 9.70 -8.31
C MET A 142 6.41 8.72 -8.88
N THR A 143 7.68 9.12 -8.85
CA THR A 143 8.81 8.28 -9.31
C THR A 143 9.48 7.55 -8.15
N ALA A 144 10.37 6.60 -8.42
CA ALA A 144 11.18 5.95 -7.38
C ALA A 144 12.02 6.96 -6.59
N ARG A 145 12.53 8.00 -7.26
CA ARG A 145 13.31 9.06 -6.61
C ARG A 145 12.44 9.98 -5.74
N ASP A 146 11.20 10.24 -6.13
CA ASP A 146 10.25 11.00 -5.31
C ASP A 146 9.80 10.18 -4.08
N VAL A 147 9.59 8.87 -4.25
CA VAL A 147 9.37 7.95 -3.11
C VAL A 147 10.55 8.00 -2.14
N ALA A 148 11.79 7.94 -2.65
CA ALA A 148 12.98 8.05 -1.80
C ALA A 148 13.00 9.37 -1.01
N ARG A 149 12.62 10.49 -1.64
CA ARG A 149 12.47 11.80 -0.96
C ARG A 149 11.43 11.73 0.16
N ALA A 150 10.25 11.16 -0.13
CA ALA A 150 9.19 11.01 0.85
C ALA A 150 9.63 10.16 2.05
N ARG A 151 10.35 9.05 1.80
CA ARG A 151 10.92 8.21 2.86
C ARG A 151 11.95 8.96 3.70
N VAL A 152 12.88 9.68 3.07
CA VAL A 152 13.89 10.48 3.80
C VAL A 152 13.21 11.54 4.67
N ARG A 153 12.25 12.29 4.10
CA ARG A 153 11.46 13.30 4.83
C ARG A 153 10.71 12.69 6.00
N ARG A 154 9.99 11.59 5.78
CA ARG A 154 9.20 10.91 6.81
C ARG A 154 10.09 10.35 7.91
N GLU A 155 11.19 9.68 7.56
CA GLU A 155 12.11 9.09 8.55
C GLU A 155 12.89 10.16 9.32
N ALA A 156 13.15 11.34 8.73
CA ALA A 156 13.82 12.45 9.41
C ALA A 156 12.98 13.08 10.55
N THR A 157 11.66 12.87 10.58
CA THR A 157 10.84 13.29 11.74
C THR A 157 11.07 12.40 12.96
N TYR A 158 11.81 11.31 12.79
CA TYR A 158 12.22 10.41 13.84
C TYR A 158 13.72 10.56 14.08
N GLY A 159 14.16 10.27 15.30
CA GLY A 159 15.60 10.11 15.56
C GLY A 159 16.18 8.91 14.80
N SER A 160 17.49 8.71 14.93
CA SER A 160 18.13 7.48 14.44
C SER A 160 17.44 6.24 15.03
N ALA A 161 17.15 5.24 14.19
CA ALA A 161 16.58 3.93 14.55
C ALA A 161 15.04 3.79 14.64
N VAL A 162 14.25 4.61 13.93
CA VAL A 162 12.79 4.37 13.81
C VAL A 162 12.43 3.02 13.19
N LEU A 163 13.22 2.57 12.21
CA LEU A 163 13.01 1.32 11.51
C LEU A 163 14.27 0.47 11.59
N ASP A 164 14.11 -0.80 11.95
CA ASP A 164 15.15 -1.80 11.74
C ASP A 164 15.30 -2.14 10.24
N SER A 165 16.33 -2.89 9.89
CA SER A 165 16.63 -3.23 8.49
C SER A 165 15.50 -4.00 7.81
N PHE A 166 14.73 -4.80 8.55
CA PHE A 166 13.63 -5.59 8.01
C PHE A 166 12.42 -4.70 7.69
N HIS A 167 11.97 -3.89 8.65
CA HIS A 167 10.86 -2.96 8.43
C HIS A 167 11.23 -1.84 7.45
N ALA A 168 12.50 -1.41 7.41
CA ALA A 168 12.97 -0.48 6.39
C ALA A 168 12.88 -1.08 4.97
N GLU A 169 13.07 -2.39 4.81
CA GLU A 169 12.87 -3.07 3.53
C GLU A 169 11.39 -3.19 3.17
N ILE A 170 10.50 -3.50 4.12
CA ILE A 170 9.04 -3.48 3.92
C ILE A 170 8.60 -2.09 3.43
N ALA A 171 9.00 -1.06 4.18
CA ALA A 171 8.73 0.35 3.89
C ALA A 171 9.07 0.81 2.46
N ARG A 172 10.17 0.31 1.89
CA ARG A 172 10.56 0.58 0.49
C ARG A 172 9.80 -0.32 -0.48
N GLY A 173 9.65 -1.59 -0.12
CA GLY A 173 8.96 -2.62 -0.89
C GLY A 173 7.50 -2.26 -1.18
N GLU A 174 6.79 -1.65 -0.22
CA GLU A 174 5.41 -1.17 -0.38
C GLU A 174 5.28 -0.26 -1.60
N MET A 175 6.09 0.78 -1.69
CA MET A 175 6.06 1.70 -2.83
C MET A 175 6.72 1.11 -4.08
N ALA A 176 7.69 0.20 -3.94
CA ALA A 176 8.22 -0.54 -5.09
C ALA A 176 7.12 -1.35 -5.80
N ILE A 177 6.23 -1.98 -5.03
CA ILE A 177 5.04 -2.67 -5.56
C ILE A 177 4.10 -1.65 -6.22
N VAL A 178 3.73 -0.56 -5.53
CA VAL A 178 2.83 0.48 -6.07
C VAL A 178 3.34 1.04 -7.41
N LEU A 179 4.64 1.34 -7.50
CA LEU A 179 5.27 1.73 -8.75
C LEU A 179 5.12 0.61 -9.78
N GLY A 180 5.44 -0.65 -9.45
CA GLY A 180 5.26 -1.78 -10.35
C GLY A 180 3.83 -1.98 -10.86
N LEU A 181 2.81 -1.65 -10.05
CA LEU A 181 1.39 -1.81 -10.38
C LEU A 181 0.87 -0.70 -11.32
N PHE A 182 1.22 0.54 -11.03
CA PHE A 182 0.58 1.73 -11.61
C PHE A 182 1.50 2.61 -12.42
N ASP A 183 2.76 2.21 -12.61
CA ASP A 183 3.72 2.92 -13.44
C ASP A 183 3.15 3.17 -14.84
N ALA A 184 3.24 4.42 -15.26
CA ALA A 184 2.73 4.90 -16.52
C ALA A 184 3.78 5.77 -17.20
N ARG A 185 3.79 5.71 -18.53
CA ARG A 185 4.70 6.54 -19.32
C ARG A 185 4.45 8.01 -19.06
N ASN A 186 5.50 8.75 -18.73
CA ASN A 186 5.44 10.20 -18.67
C ASN A 186 5.54 10.76 -20.11
N PRO A 187 4.52 11.46 -20.64
CA PRO A 187 4.57 12.00 -21.99
C PRO A 187 5.53 13.20 -22.12
N GLY A 188 6.01 13.74 -21.00
CA GLY A 188 7.06 14.76 -20.98
C GLY A 188 8.48 14.17 -21.14
N LYS A 189 9.49 14.98 -20.83
CA LYS A 189 10.89 14.52 -20.71
C LYS A 189 11.23 14.02 -19.29
N GLY A 190 10.21 13.77 -18.46
CA GLY A 190 10.37 13.29 -17.09
C GLY A 190 10.48 11.77 -17.04
N GLU A 191 10.87 11.26 -15.87
CA GLU A 191 10.86 9.81 -15.60
C GLU A 191 9.41 9.29 -15.57
N ASP A 192 9.25 8.02 -15.97
CA ASP A 192 8.00 7.28 -15.81
C ASP A 192 7.69 7.11 -14.32
N GLY A 193 6.41 7.04 -13.99
CA GLY A 193 5.97 6.87 -12.62
C GLY A 193 4.46 6.74 -12.49
N VAL A 194 3.97 6.76 -11.25
CA VAL A 194 2.53 6.65 -11.00
C VAL A 194 1.88 8.03 -11.09
N PRO A 195 0.85 8.24 -11.94
CA PRO A 195 0.15 9.52 -11.99
C PRO A 195 -0.41 9.90 -10.61
N LEU A 196 -0.16 11.13 -10.14
CA LEU A 196 -0.55 11.53 -8.78
C LEU A 196 -2.06 11.46 -8.53
N ALA A 197 -2.88 11.74 -9.55
CA ALA A 197 -4.33 11.63 -9.44
C ALA A 197 -4.77 10.18 -9.18
N MET A 198 -4.12 9.21 -9.85
CA MET A 198 -4.33 7.78 -9.64
C MET A 198 -3.86 7.37 -8.24
N LEU A 199 -2.64 7.76 -7.86
CA LEU A 199 -2.09 7.44 -6.55
C LEU A 199 -2.96 7.99 -5.42
N LYS A 200 -3.41 9.24 -5.53
CA LYS A 200 -4.30 9.87 -4.55
C LYS A 200 -5.62 9.13 -4.42
N GLY A 201 -6.31 8.86 -5.52
CA GLY A 201 -7.59 8.15 -5.49
C GLY A 201 -7.45 6.74 -4.92
N TRP A 202 -6.37 6.04 -5.27
CA TRP A 202 -6.11 4.69 -4.75
C TRP A 202 -5.75 4.67 -3.27
N LEU A 203 -4.90 5.60 -2.79
CA LEU A 203 -4.52 5.67 -1.37
C LEU A 203 -5.66 6.18 -0.47
N HIS A 204 -6.44 7.16 -0.92
CA HIS A 204 -7.50 7.77 -0.13
C HIS A 204 -8.84 7.02 -0.24
N ASP A 205 -9.29 6.76 -1.46
CA ASP A 205 -10.62 6.17 -1.70
C ASP A 205 -10.57 4.64 -1.75
N GLU A 206 -9.37 4.05 -1.70
CA GLU A 206 -9.13 2.60 -1.79
C GLU A 206 -9.94 2.00 -2.94
N ARG A 207 -9.74 2.63 -4.11
CA ARG A 207 -10.55 2.44 -5.30
C ARG A 207 -9.67 2.35 -6.53
N LEU A 208 -9.93 1.34 -7.35
CA LEU A 208 -9.38 1.21 -8.69
C LEU A 208 -10.17 2.10 -9.66
N PRO A 209 -9.52 2.62 -10.72
CA PRO A 209 -10.22 3.34 -11.78
C PRO A 209 -11.33 2.49 -12.42
N GLU A 210 -12.29 3.17 -13.02
CA GLU A 210 -13.32 2.50 -13.81
C GLU A 210 -12.69 1.74 -14.98
N GLY A 211 -13.16 0.51 -15.21
CA GLY A 211 -12.62 -0.37 -16.24
C GLY A 211 -11.20 -0.89 -15.97
N TRP A 212 -10.66 -0.69 -14.75
CA TRP A 212 -9.34 -1.15 -14.38
C TRP A 212 -9.15 -2.64 -14.69
N LYS A 213 -8.02 -2.92 -15.34
CA LYS A 213 -7.44 -4.25 -15.45
C LYS A 213 -5.92 -4.09 -15.33
N PRO A 214 -5.21 -5.06 -14.73
CA PRO A 214 -3.76 -5.06 -14.73
C PRO A 214 -3.22 -5.00 -16.16
N GLY A 215 -2.49 -3.94 -16.50
CA GLY A 215 -1.89 -3.78 -17.83
C GLY A 215 -0.57 -4.53 -18.00
N ARG A 216 0.02 -5.00 -16.90
CA ARG A 216 1.30 -5.72 -16.84
C ARG A 216 1.31 -6.67 -15.64
N THR A 217 2.27 -7.59 -15.62
CA THR A 217 2.53 -8.44 -14.46
C THR A 217 3.65 -7.84 -13.62
N THR A 218 3.40 -7.58 -12.34
CA THR A 218 4.44 -7.08 -11.41
C THR A 218 5.16 -8.25 -10.75
N GLY A 219 6.45 -8.40 -11.08
CA GLY A 219 7.27 -9.52 -10.63
C GLY A 219 8.03 -9.28 -9.33
N LEU A 220 8.47 -10.37 -8.71
CA LEU A 220 9.26 -10.33 -7.46
C LEU A 220 10.61 -9.65 -7.68
N TRP A 221 11.29 -9.97 -8.78
CA TRP A 221 12.63 -9.44 -9.06
C TRP A 221 12.59 -7.95 -9.37
N GLU A 222 11.64 -7.52 -10.21
CA GLU A 222 11.41 -6.11 -10.54
C GLU A 222 11.07 -5.31 -9.29
N THR A 223 10.33 -5.89 -8.35
CA THR A 223 10.03 -5.27 -7.04
C THR A 223 11.30 -5.11 -6.19
N ILE A 224 12.16 -6.14 -6.14
CA ILE A 224 13.44 -6.09 -5.41
C ILE A 224 14.37 -5.03 -6.02
N GLU A 225 14.49 -5.00 -7.34
CA GLU A 225 15.30 -4.01 -8.06
C GLU A 225 14.81 -2.59 -7.78
N ARG A 226 13.49 -2.38 -7.82
CA ARG A 226 12.88 -1.08 -7.53
C ARG A 226 13.08 -0.67 -6.07
N SER A 227 12.95 -1.59 -5.12
CA SER A 227 13.27 -1.31 -3.70
C SER A 227 14.73 -0.90 -3.51
N ALA A 228 15.66 -1.58 -4.20
CA ALA A 228 17.07 -1.26 -4.17
C ALA A 228 17.38 0.11 -4.80
N GLU A 229 16.69 0.49 -5.87
CA GLU A 229 16.76 1.83 -6.49
C GLU A 229 16.32 2.91 -5.50
N ILE A 230 15.17 2.72 -4.84
CA ILE A 230 14.67 3.63 -3.80
C ILE A 230 15.72 3.77 -2.69
N ARG A 231 16.25 2.66 -2.17
CA ARG A 231 17.29 2.67 -1.13
C ARG A 231 18.52 3.47 -1.56
N LYS A 232 19.03 3.22 -2.76
CA LYS A 232 20.20 3.94 -3.30
C LYS A 232 19.94 5.44 -3.38
N ALA A 233 18.76 5.85 -3.85
CA ALA A 233 18.38 7.26 -3.92
C ALA A 233 18.26 7.89 -2.52
N MET A 234 17.72 7.18 -1.53
CA MET A 234 17.70 7.65 -0.13
C MET A 234 19.11 7.87 0.41
N ASP A 235 20.04 6.94 0.17
CA ASP A 235 21.44 7.03 0.63
C ASP A 235 22.21 8.17 -0.04
N GLU A 236 21.90 8.47 -1.32
CA GLU A 236 22.42 9.66 -2.00
C GLU A 236 21.93 10.95 -1.36
N MET A 237 20.62 11.07 -1.08
CA MET A 237 20.03 12.27 -0.47
C MET A 237 20.62 12.55 0.92
N ARG A 238 20.65 11.53 1.78
CA ARG A 238 21.20 11.65 3.15
C ARG A 238 22.67 12.08 3.16
N ARG A 239 23.47 11.58 2.20
CA ARG A 239 24.88 11.99 2.06
C ARG A 239 24.99 13.47 1.65
N ASN A 240 24.17 13.93 0.71
CA ASN A 240 24.20 15.32 0.26
C ASN A 240 23.78 16.29 1.37
N ASP A 241 22.80 15.93 2.20
CA ASP A 241 22.39 16.75 3.34
C ASP A 241 23.52 16.88 4.36
N SER A 242 24.18 15.76 4.72
CA SER A 242 25.32 15.77 5.66
C SER A 242 26.57 16.52 5.16
N THR A 243 26.65 16.81 3.86
CA THR A 243 27.74 17.59 3.26
C THR A 243 27.41 19.08 3.21
N THR A 244 26.13 19.45 3.27
CA THR A 244 25.66 20.84 3.23
C THR A 244 25.72 21.51 4.62
N ASP A 245 25.70 20.70 5.69
CA ASP A 245 25.83 21.15 7.09
C ASP A 245 27.29 21.25 7.59
N ARG A 246 28.29 21.13 6.72
CA ARG A 246 29.72 21.34 7.04
C ARG A 246 30.27 22.59 6.35
#